data_AF-A0A1V5LQI0-F1
#
_entry.id   AF-A0A1V5LQI0-F1
#
_cell.length_a   1.000
_cell.length_b   1.000
_cell.length_c   1.000
_cell.angle_alpha   90.00
_cell.angle_beta   90.00
_cell.angle_gamma   90.00
#
_symmetry.space_group_name_H-M   'P 1'
#
loop_
_entity.id
_entity.type
_entity.pdbx_description
1 polymer ?
#
loop_
_entity_poly.entity_id
_entity_poly.type
_entity_poly.pdbx_seq_one_letter_code
_entity_poly.pdbx_strand_id
1 'polypeptide(L)' 'MSKLILLALFAVGALLCLAQPAAAQTIPNVRGLQAFTAETRFMSLPGYLRWQYFVENDVWISRAEANALVTAQRTGGA' A
#
# COMPACT_ATOMS: atom_id res chain seq x y z
N MET A 1 -47.31 -7.98 -8.55
CA MET A 1 -46.10 -8.79 -8.87
C MET A 1 -44.94 -7.98 -9.47
N SER A 2 -45.18 -6.86 -10.18
CA SER A 2 -44.12 -6.05 -10.82
C SER A 2 -43.15 -5.30 -9.88
N LYS A 3 -43.56 -4.93 -8.66
CA LYS A 3 -42.75 -4.09 -7.75
C LYS A 3 -41.61 -4.81 -7.01
N LEU A 4 -41.74 -6.13 -6.80
CA LEU A 4 -40.72 -6.92 -6.09
C LEU A 4 -39.49 -7.22 -6.96
N ILE A 5 -39.68 -7.31 -8.28
CA ILE A 5 -38.60 -7.57 -9.24
C ILE A 5 -37.70 -6.34 -9.41
N LEU A 6 -38.29 -5.13 -9.44
CA LEU A 6 -37.51 -3.88 -9.50
C LEU A 6 -36.65 -3.65 -8.25
N LEU A 7 -37.14 -4.02 -7.06
CA LEU A 7 -36.39 -3.87 -5.81
C LEU A 7 -35.18 -4.83 -5.75
N ALA A 8 -35.35 -6.06 -6.23
CA ALA A 8 -34.29 -7.06 -6.29
C ALA A 8 -33.18 -6.67 -7.27
N LEU A 9 -33.52 -6.07 -8.42
CA LEU A 9 -32.55 -5.58 -9.40
C LEU A 9 -31.72 -4.38 -8.87
N PHE A 10 -32.32 -3.51 -8.07
CA PHE A 10 -31.62 -2.38 -7.46
C PHE A 10 -30.60 -2.83 -6.40
N ALA A 11 -30.94 -3.86 -5.62
CA ALA A 11 -30.05 -4.40 -4.59
C ALA A 11 -28.80 -5.07 -5.18
N VAL A 12 -28.92 -5.75 -6.32
CA VAL A 12 -27.77 -6.40 -6.99
C VAL A 12 -26.82 -5.39 -7.63
N GLY A 13 -27.34 -4.30 -8.20
CA GLY A 13 -26.51 -3.23 -8.75
C GLY A 13 -25.68 -2.50 -7.69
N ALA A 14 -26.22 -2.31 -6.48
CA ALA A 14 -25.53 -1.66 -5.38
C ALA A 14 -24.37 -2.50 -4.80
N LEU A 15 -24.48 -3.84 -4.80
CA LEU A 15 -23.41 -4.71 -4.30
C LEU A 15 -22.17 -4.73 -5.21
N LEU A 16 -22.35 -4.55 -6.53
CA LEU A 16 -21.24 -4.57 -7.50
C LEU A 16 -20.37 -3.31 -7.44
N CYS A 17 -20.88 -2.18 -6.93
CA CYS A 17 -20.09 -0.95 -6.74
C CYS A 17 -19.17 -0.98 -5.52
N LEU A 18 -19.36 -1.91 -4.59
CA LEU A 18 -18.55 -2.01 -3.36
C LEU A 18 -17.31 -2.89 -3.53
N ALA A 19 -17.23 -3.69 -4.58
CA ALA A 19 -16.06 -4.49 -4.90
C ALA A 19 -15.04 -3.62 -5.65
N GLN A 20 -14.42 -2.68 -4.94
CA GLN A 20 -13.20 -2.05 -5.48
C GLN A 20 -12.11 -3.12 -5.54
N PRO A 21 -11.45 -3.32 -6.68
CA PRO A 21 -10.29 -4.21 -6.73
C PRO A 21 -9.26 -3.68 -5.74
N ALA A 22 -8.75 -4.55 -4.87
CA ALA A 22 -7.64 -4.22 -3.99
C ALA A 22 -6.47 -3.81 -4.90
N ALA A 23 -6.19 -2.51 -4.98
CA ALA A 23 -5.06 -2.01 -5.74
C ALA A 23 -3.79 -2.65 -5.18
N ALA A 24 -2.96 -3.23 -6.04
CA ALA A 24 -1.68 -3.77 -5.62
C ALA A 24 -0.86 -2.63 -4.99
N GLN A 25 -0.52 -2.79 -3.71
CA GLN A 25 0.22 -1.78 -2.97
C GLN A 25 1.61 -1.64 -3.59
N THR A 26 2.03 -0.40 -3.85
CA THR A 26 3.36 -0.12 -4.38
C THR A 26 4.35 -0.16 -3.23
N ILE A 27 5.41 -0.97 -3.37
CA ILE A 27 6.50 -1.05 -2.39
C ILE A 27 7.64 -0.12 -2.86
N PRO A 28 7.93 0.98 -2.14
CA PRO A 28 9.01 1.89 -2.52
C PRO A 28 10.36 1.18 -2.53
N ASN A 29 11.16 1.46 -3.57
CA ASN A 29 12.53 0.97 -3.67
C ASN A 29 13.49 1.94 -2.95
N VAL A 30 14.18 1.43 -1.94
CA VAL A 30 15.21 2.16 -1.19
C VAL A 30 16.60 1.55 -1.36
N ARG A 31 16.77 0.65 -2.34
CA ARG A 31 18.07 0.09 -2.71
C ARG A 31 18.99 1.20 -3.23
N GLY A 32 20.21 1.25 -2.70
CA GLY A 32 21.20 2.27 -3.06
C GLY A 32 21.06 3.58 -2.28
N LEU A 33 19.96 3.79 -1.53
CA LEU A 33 19.80 4.97 -0.70
C LEU A 33 20.64 4.90 0.58
N GLN A 34 21.11 6.06 1.02
CA GLN A 34 21.83 6.21 2.29
C GLN A 34 20.92 6.83 3.35
N ALA A 35 20.90 6.22 4.54
CA ALA A 35 20.16 6.73 5.70
C ALA A 35 20.72 8.07 6.17
N PHE A 36 19.86 8.89 6.78
CA PHE A 36 20.22 10.17 7.40
C PHE A 36 20.83 11.20 6.44
N THR A 37 20.43 11.15 5.17
CA THR A 37 20.83 12.12 4.14
C THR A 37 19.64 13.00 3.75
N ALA A 38 19.88 14.07 2.99
CA ALA A 38 18.81 14.90 2.45
C ALA A 38 17.84 14.09 1.57
N GLU A 39 18.34 13.14 0.79
CA GLU A 39 17.54 12.24 -0.08
C GLU A 39 16.55 11.39 0.74
N THR A 40 16.96 10.93 1.92
CA THR A 40 16.10 10.16 2.83
C THR A 40 15.41 11.03 3.89
N ARG A 41 15.34 12.35 3.65
CA ARG A 41 14.75 13.34 4.57
C ARG A 41 15.28 13.23 6.00
N PHE A 42 16.56 12.91 6.13
CA PHE A 42 17.26 12.67 7.39
C PHE A 42 16.66 11.54 8.24
N MET A 43 15.96 10.59 7.64
CA MET A 43 15.39 9.43 8.32
C MET A 43 16.30 8.20 8.19
N SER A 44 16.10 7.21 9.06
CA SER A 44 16.59 5.85 8.80
C SER A 44 15.88 5.25 7.58
N LEU A 45 16.50 4.30 6.88
CA LEU A 45 15.85 3.67 5.71
C LEU A 45 14.48 3.04 6.03
N PRO A 46 14.29 2.32 7.14
CA PRO A 46 12.96 1.80 7.49
C PRO A 46 11.96 2.93 7.79
N GLY A 47 12.41 4.04 8.39
CA GLY A 47 11.56 5.22 8.62
C GLY A 47 11.14 5.89 7.32
N TYR A 48 12.11 6.09 6.42
CA TYR A 48 11.88 6.67 5.10
C TYR A 48 10.94 5.80 4.25
N LEU A 49 11.16 4.48 4.20
CA LEU A 49 10.30 3.55 3.47
C LEU A 49 8.87 3.59 4.00
N ARG A 50 8.67 3.61 5.33
CA ARG A 50 7.33 3.73 5.93
C ARG A 50 6.63 5.02 5.53
N TRP A 51 7.36 6.13 5.59
CA TRP A 51 6.83 7.43 5.22
C TRP A 51 6.44 7.46 3.74
N GLN A 52 7.31 6.97 2.85
CA GLN A 52 7.05 6.92 1.42
C GLN A 52 5.88 5.99 1.09
N TYR A 53 5.81 4.83 1.74
CA TYR A 53 4.71 3.89 1.57
C TYR A 53 3.36 4.52 1.97
N PHE A 54 3.33 5.28 3.06
CA PHE A 54 2.14 6.05 3.45
C PHE A 54 1.76 7.10 2.42
N VAL A 55 2.73 7.84 1.87
CA VAL A 55 2.47 8.84 0.82
C VAL A 55 1.87 8.21 -0.43
N GLU A 56 2.29 6.99 -0.79
CA GLU A 56 1.85 6.30 -2.02
C GLU A 56 0.55 5.51 -1.84
N ASN A 57 0.30 4.96 -0.65
CA ASN A 57 -0.78 3.98 -0.42
C ASN A 57 -1.81 4.42 0.64
N ASP A 58 -1.61 5.57 1.31
CA ASP A 58 -2.42 6.07 2.43
C ASP A 58 -2.54 5.08 3.61
N VAL A 59 -1.56 4.18 3.74
CA VAL A 59 -1.51 3.14 4.79
C VAL A 59 -0.13 3.12 5.41
N TRP A 60 -0.06 2.93 6.73
CA TRP A 60 1.20 2.72 7.43
C TRP A 60 1.50 1.23 7.59
N ILE A 61 2.62 0.77 7.03
CA ILE A 61 3.16 -0.55 7.37
C ILE A 61 3.80 -0.53 8.76
N SER A 62 3.97 -1.72 9.34
CA SER A 62 4.62 -1.86 10.65
C SER A 62 6.13 -1.57 10.56
N ARG A 63 6.77 -1.30 11.72
CA ARG A 63 8.24 -1.17 11.78
C ARG A 63 8.94 -2.48 11.39
N ALA A 64 8.40 -3.62 11.82
CA ALA A 64 8.98 -4.93 11.53
C ALA A 64 8.96 -5.25 10.03
N GLU A 65 7.84 -4.96 9.38
CA GLU A 65 7.67 -5.13 7.93
C GLU A 65 8.63 -4.24 7.14
N ALA A 66 8.73 -2.96 7.49
CA ALA A 66 9.68 -2.05 6.85
C ALA A 66 11.14 -2.52 6.99
N ASN A 67 11.53 -3.05 8.16
CA ASN A 67 12.87 -3.62 8.36
C ASN A 67 13.11 -4.83 7.46
N ALA A 68 12.12 -5.73 7.32
CA ALA A 68 12.22 -6.89 6.46
C ALA A 68 12.39 -6.48 4.98
N LEU A 69 11.59 -5.50 4.51
CA LEU A 69 11.68 -4.97 3.15
C LEU A 69 13.04 -4.32 2.86
N VAL A 70 13.53 -3.46 3.75
CA VAL A 70 14.86 -2.84 3.61
C VAL A 70 15.96 -3.91 3.56
N THR A 71 15.84 -4.95 4.38
CA THR A 71 16.80 -6.06 4.40
C THR A 71 16.78 -6.81 3.07
N ALA A 72 15.60 -7.23 2.60
CA ALA A 72 15.43 -7.94 1.34
C ALA A 72 15.97 -7.14 0.13
N GLN A 73 15.72 -5.83 0.09
CA GLN A 73 16.23 -4.97 -0.99
C GLN A 73 17.76 -4.81 -0.96
N ARG A 74 18.39 -4.85 0.22
CA ARG A 74 19.84 -4.71 0.37
C ARG A 74 20.60 -6.00 0.11
N THR A 75 20.07 -7.14 0.53
CA THR A 75 20.70 -8.44 0.31
C THR A 75 20.56 -8.93 -1.12
N GLY A 76 19.76 -8.24 -1.95
CA GLY A 76 19.41 -8.69 -3.29
C GLY A 76 18.36 -9.78 -3.18
N GLY A 77 17.08 -9.40 -3.28
CA GLY A 77 16.04 -10.36 -3.62
C GLY A 77 16.40 -11.00 -4.95
N ALA A 78 16.50 -12.33 -4.96
CA ALA A 78 16.51 -13.15 -6.17
C ALA A 78 15.24 -12.92 -6.99
#